data_AF-A0A1B6EJ67-F1
#
_entry.id   AF-A0A1B6EJ67-F1
#
_cell.length_a   1.000
_cell.length_b   1.000
_cell.length_c   1.000
_cell.angle_alpha   90.00
_cell.angle_beta   90.00
_cell.angle_gamma   90.00
#
_symmetry.space_group_name_H-M   'P 1'
#
loop_
_entity.id
_entity.type
_entity.pdbx_description
1 polymer ?
#
loop_
_entity_poly.entity_id
_entity_poly.type
_entity_poly.pdbx_seq_one_letter_code
_entity_poly.pdbx_strand_id
1 'polypeptide(L)'
;AGPGGDRQRQGDLWCPRSPRSPRTSLRLCQRSPLIASLSPLVGLFSAPQPSYCSITNMTTYFNYPPPELQEELRRIANAIVAPGKGILAADESVATMGKRLQDIGVENTDENRRLYRQLLFSTDPKVGENISGVILFHETLYQKADDGTPFVELLKKRGIIPGIKVDKGVVPLFGSEDECTTQGLDDLAQRCAQYKKDGCD
;
A
#
# COMPACT_ATOMS: atom_id res chain seq x y z
N ALA A 1 52.47 1.35 -12.38
CA ALA A 1 52.40 -0.04 -11.91
C ALA A 1 51.08 -0.21 -11.18
N GLY A 2 50.14 -0.98 -11.76
CA GLY A 2 48.87 -1.35 -11.12
C GLY A 2 49.05 -2.52 -10.14
N PRO A 3 47.97 -3.28 -9.79
CA PRO A 3 46.62 -3.31 -10.37
C PRO A 3 45.55 -2.78 -9.38
N GLY A 4 44.35 -2.35 -9.78
CA GLY A 4 43.44 -2.95 -10.75
C GLY A 4 42.44 -3.83 -9.99
N GLY A 5 41.28 -3.26 -9.66
CA GLY A 5 40.23 -3.92 -8.87
C GLY A 5 38.83 -3.47 -9.31
N ASP A 6 38.50 -3.80 -10.55
CA ASP A 6 37.14 -3.81 -11.10
C ASP A 6 36.27 -4.73 -10.25
N ARG A 7 35.12 -4.25 -9.75
CA ARG A 7 34.07 -5.12 -9.24
C ARG A 7 32.78 -4.83 -10.01
N GLN A 8 32.50 -5.76 -10.92
CA GLN A 8 31.40 -5.79 -11.86
C GLN A 8 30.03 -5.87 -11.16
N ARG A 9 29.04 -5.38 -11.91
CA ARG A 9 27.60 -5.54 -11.74
C ARG A 9 27.19 -7.01 -11.61
N GLN A 10 26.29 -7.30 -10.67
CA GLN A 10 25.26 -8.35 -10.75
C GLN A 10 23.98 -7.68 -10.22
N GLY A 11 22.83 -7.63 -10.90
CA GLY A 11 22.29 -8.58 -11.86
C GLY A 11 21.39 -9.56 -11.13
N ASP A 12 20.11 -9.17 -10.97
CA ASP A 12 18.92 -10.01 -10.86
C ASP A 12 18.87 -11.17 -9.84
N LEU A 13 18.06 -10.99 -8.78
CA LEU A 13 17.29 -12.10 -8.22
C LEU A 13 15.84 -11.69 -7.95
N TRP A 14 15.05 -11.84 -9.01
CA TRP A 14 13.60 -11.89 -9.01
C TRP A 14 13.14 -13.22 -8.39
N CYS A 15 12.34 -13.16 -7.34
CA CYS A 15 11.77 -14.33 -6.66
C CYS A 15 10.66 -14.98 -7.53
N PRO A 16 10.75 -16.28 -7.90
CA PRO A 16 9.76 -16.89 -8.81
C PRO A 16 8.43 -17.19 -8.11
N ARG A 17 7.34 -16.85 -8.82
CA ARG A 17 5.94 -17.11 -8.47
C ARG A 17 5.64 -18.61 -8.47
N SER A 18 4.83 -19.05 -7.50
CA SER A 18 4.23 -20.39 -7.44
C SER A 18 3.15 -20.59 -8.52
N PRO A 19 3.01 -21.79 -9.11
CA PRO A 19 1.98 -22.07 -10.10
C PRO A 19 0.60 -22.36 -9.46
N ARG A 20 -0.45 -21.81 -10.08
CA ARG A 20 -1.87 -22.06 -9.81
C ARG A 20 -2.28 -23.45 -10.34
N SER A 21 -3.14 -24.15 -9.59
CA SER A 21 -3.79 -25.39 -10.02
C SER A 21 -5.02 -25.10 -10.92
N PRO A 22 -5.34 -25.97 -11.90
CA PRO A 22 -6.48 -25.77 -12.79
C PRO A 22 -7.80 -26.32 -12.23
N ARG A 23 -8.89 -25.62 -12.55
CA ARG A 23 -10.28 -26.07 -12.38
C ARG A 23 -10.62 -27.13 -13.44
N THR A 24 -11.22 -28.23 -13.03
CA THR A 24 -11.87 -29.19 -13.95
C THR A 24 -13.37 -29.21 -13.69
N SER A 25 -14.12 -28.77 -14.69
CA SER A 25 -15.57 -28.91 -14.81
C SER A 25 -15.88 -30.30 -15.36
N LEU A 26 -16.81 -31.03 -14.74
CA LEU A 26 -17.40 -32.23 -15.33
C LEU A 26 -18.93 -32.17 -15.22
N ARG A 27 -19.56 -32.17 -16.39
CA ARG A 27 -21.00 -32.30 -16.61
C ARG A 27 -21.44 -33.76 -16.51
N LEU A 28 -22.75 -33.89 -16.25
CA LEU A 28 -23.57 -35.09 -16.10
C LEU A 28 -23.34 -36.21 -17.13
N CYS A 29 -23.55 -37.45 -16.69
CA CYS A 29 -24.23 -38.47 -17.50
C CYS A 29 -25.13 -39.36 -16.61
N GLN A 30 -26.41 -39.43 -16.96
CA GLN A 30 -27.45 -40.25 -16.33
C GLN A 30 -27.37 -41.70 -16.80
N ARG A 31 -27.72 -42.66 -15.92
CA ARG A 31 -28.51 -43.86 -16.25
C ARG A 31 -28.93 -44.62 -14.98
N SER A 32 -30.23 -44.84 -14.84
CA SER A 32 -30.90 -45.71 -13.85
C SER A 32 -31.08 -47.14 -14.42
N PRO A 33 -31.86 -48.04 -13.78
CA PRO A 33 -31.51 -48.89 -12.64
C PRO A 33 -31.63 -50.40 -12.99
N LEU A 34 -31.21 -51.34 -12.13
CA LEU A 34 -31.78 -52.71 -12.06
C LEU A 34 -31.25 -53.50 -10.85
N ILE A 35 -32.14 -53.70 -9.88
CA ILE A 35 -32.45 -54.88 -9.04
C ILE A 35 -31.32 -55.90 -8.76
N ALA A 36 -31.01 -56.09 -7.47
CA ALA A 36 -30.99 -57.43 -6.85
C ALA A 36 -31.07 -57.31 -5.31
N SER A 37 -32.12 -57.90 -4.77
CA SER A 37 -32.31 -58.24 -3.37
C SER A 37 -31.21 -59.18 -2.85
N LEU A 38 -30.74 -58.97 -1.62
CA LEU A 38 -30.43 -60.01 -0.62
C LEU A 38 -29.75 -59.37 0.61
N SER A 39 -30.48 -59.36 1.73
CA SER A 39 -29.94 -59.44 3.09
C SER A 39 -30.34 -60.84 3.63
N PRO A 40 -29.82 -61.35 4.76
CA PRO A 40 -28.97 -60.71 5.77
C PRO A 40 -27.79 -61.61 6.24
N LEU A 41 -26.83 -61.05 7.01
CA LEU A 41 -26.22 -61.71 8.19
C LEU A 41 -25.04 -60.87 8.74
N VAL A 42 -25.17 -60.57 10.04
CA VAL A 42 -24.11 -60.39 11.05
C VAL A 42 -23.14 -59.21 10.91
N GLY A 43 -23.24 -58.30 11.88
CA GLY A 43 -22.15 -57.41 12.25
C GLY A 43 -22.66 -56.21 13.05
N LEU A 44 -22.79 -56.35 14.37
CA LEU A 44 -22.78 -55.19 15.27
C LEU A 44 -21.40 -54.53 15.17
N PHE A 45 -21.22 -53.64 14.19
CA PHE A 45 -20.15 -52.65 14.22
C PHE A 45 -20.81 -51.33 14.62
N SER A 46 -20.64 -50.97 15.88
CA SER A 46 -20.97 -49.63 16.36
C SER A 46 -20.07 -48.64 15.60
N ALA A 47 -20.65 -47.89 14.67
CA ALA A 47 -19.95 -46.81 14.00
C ALA A 47 -19.51 -45.78 15.07
N PRO A 48 -18.22 -45.38 15.10
CA PRO A 48 -17.80 -44.32 15.99
C PRO A 48 -18.54 -43.04 15.58
N GLN A 49 -19.30 -42.47 16.51
CA GLN A 49 -19.97 -41.19 16.32
C GLN A 49 -18.93 -40.14 15.91
N PRO A 50 -19.23 -39.28 14.92
CA PRO A 50 -18.36 -38.16 14.61
C PRO A 50 -18.26 -37.30 15.87
N SER A 51 -17.08 -37.29 16.47
CA SER A 51 -16.77 -36.38 17.56
C SER A 51 -17.01 -34.96 17.04
N TYR A 52 -18.00 -34.28 17.62
CA TYR A 52 -18.19 -32.86 17.43
C TYR A 52 -16.84 -32.19 17.71
N CYS A 53 -16.20 -31.70 16.65
CA CYS A 53 -15.01 -30.88 16.78
C CYS A 53 -15.47 -29.63 17.51
N SER A 54 -15.16 -29.56 18.80
CA SER A 54 -15.44 -28.42 19.65
C SER A 54 -14.92 -27.19 18.92
N ILE A 55 -15.83 -26.26 18.57
CA ILE A 55 -15.47 -24.94 18.06
C ILE A 55 -14.58 -24.34 19.14
N THR A 56 -13.27 -24.30 18.88
CA THR A 56 -12.30 -23.70 19.78
C THR A 56 -12.72 -22.25 19.95
N ASN A 57 -13.20 -21.91 21.15
CA ASN A 57 -13.48 -20.54 21.54
C ASN A 57 -12.18 -19.75 21.32
N MET A 58 -12.15 -18.90 20.30
CA MET A 58 -11.05 -17.97 20.09
C MET A 58 -10.96 -17.08 21.33
N THR A 59 -9.92 -17.28 22.13
CA THR A 59 -9.69 -16.55 23.40
C THR A 59 -9.33 -15.08 23.18
N THR A 60 -9.08 -14.69 21.93
CA THR A 60 -8.75 -13.33 21.52
C THR A 60 -9.84 -12.79 20.59
N TYR A 61 -10.54 -11.75 21.03
CA TYR A 61 -11.53 -11.02 20.24
C TYR A 61 -10.85 -9.88 19.50
N PHE A 62 -10.87 -9.92 18.16
CA PHE A 62 -10.41 -8.83 17.31
C PHE A 62 -11.61 -8.04 16.82
N ASN A 63 -11.62 -6.74 17.08
CA ASN A 63 -12.63 -5.86 16.51
C ASN A 63 -12.12 -5.32 15.16
N TYR A 64 -12.86 -5.60 14.09
CA TYR A 64 -12.56 -5.06 12.78
C TYR A 64 -13.22 -3.69 12.62
N PRO A 65 -12.65 -2.80 11.79
CA PRO A 65 -13.33 -1.56 11.41
C PRO A 65 -14.70 -1.85 10.77
N PRO A 66 -15.64 -0.88 10.78
CA PRO A 66 -16.92 -1.03 10.10
C PRO A 66 -16.75 -1.47 8.63
N PRO A 67 -17.67 -2.30 8.07
CA PRO A 67 -17.54 -2.79 6.68
C PRO A 67 -17.39 -1.68 5.64
N GLU A 68 -18.04 -0.53 5.86
CA GLU A 68 -17.94 0.65 4.99
C GLU A 68 -16.51 1.20 4.92
N LEU A 69 -15.83 1.31 6.08
CA LEU A 69 -14.45 1.76 6.14
C LEU A 69 -13.50 0.74 5.51
N GLN A 70 -13.74 -0.56 5.70
CA GLN A 70 -12.95 -1.60 5.03
C GLN A 70 -13.07 -1.50 3.51
N GLU A 71 -14.28 -1.27 2.99
CA GLU A 71 -14.52 -1.12 1.55
C GLU A 71 -13.87 0.15 0.99
N GLU A 72 -13.96 1.26 1.72
CA GLU A 72 -13.30 2.51 1.33
C GLU A 72 -11.79 2.33 1.22
N LEU A 73 -11.15 1.79 2.26
CA LEU A 73 -9.70 1.54 2.28
C LEU A 73 -9.28 0.58 1.16
N ARG A 74 -10.06 -0.48 0.93
CA ARG A 74 -9.82 -1.44 -0.16
C ARG A 74 -9.90 -0.76 -1.52
N ARG A 75 -10.90 0.10 -1.74
CA ARG A 75 -11.08 0.83 -3.00
C ARG A 75 -9.92 1.79 -3.25
N ILE A 76 -9.50 2.55 -2.24
CA ILE A 76 -8.37 3.50 -2.34
C ILE A 76 -7.08 2.72 -2.65
N ALA A 77 -6.79 1.65 -1.90
CA ALA A 77 -5.60 0.83 -2.13
C ALA A 77 -5.54 0.27 -3.57
N ASN A 78 -6.67 -0.26 -4.08
CA ASN A 78 -6.76 -0.75 -5.45
C ASN A 78 -6.55 0.35 -6.50
N ALA A 79 -7.02 1.58 -6.23
CA ALA A 79 -6.81 2.71 -7.13
C ALA A 79 -5.34 3.16 -7.16
N ILE A 80 -4.65 3.12 -6.00
CA ILE A 80 -3.21 3.40 -5.91
C ILE A 80 -2.39 2.39 -6.71
N VAL A 81 -2.76 1.10 -6.73
CA VAL A 81 -2.01 0.04 -7.44
C VAL A 81 -2.60 -0.33 -8.80
N ALA A 82 -3.32 0.60 -9.45
CA ALA A 82 -3.90 0.35 -10.77
C ALA A 82 -2.82 -0.09 -11.79
N PRO A 83 -3.10 -1.08 -12.66
CA PRO A 83 -2.12 -1.55 -13.64
C PRO A 83 -1.58 -0.41 -14.52
N GLY A 84 -0.25 -0.34 -14.66
CA GLY A 84 0.41 0.72 -15.44
C GLY A 84 0.57 2.05 -14.72
N LYS A 85 0.14 2.16 -13.46
CA LYS A 85 0.33 3.34 -12.61
C LYS A 85 1.30 3.09 -11.45
N GLY A 86 1.89 4.17 -10.95
CA GLY A 86 2.77 4.18 -9.79
C GLY A 86 2.55 5.40 -8.89
N ILE A 87 3.40 5.50 -7.86
CA ILE A 87 3.37 6.57 -6.86
C ILE A 87 4.54 7.50 -7.08
N LEU A 88 4.30 8.81 -7.06
CA LEU A 88 5.34 9.82 -6.95
C LEU A 88 5.54 10.21 -5.48
N ALA A 89 6.70 9.90 -4.93
CA ALA A 89 7.11 10.35 -3.60
C ALA A 89 7.64 11.79 -3.68
N ALA A 90 6.79 12.76 -3.33
CA ALA A 90 7.11 14.20 -3.26
C ALA A 90 7.01 14.71 -1.81
N ASP A 91 7.34 13.84 -0.86
CA ASP A 91 7.22 14.02 0.58
C ASP A 91 8.54 14.38 1.27
N GLU A 92 9.51 14.90 0.49
CA GLU A 92 10.76 15.36 1.08
C GLU A 92 10.49 16.47 2.11
N SER A 93 11.01 16.26 3.32
CA SER A 93 11.02 17.28 4.37
C SER A 93 11.90 18.47 3.95
N VAL A 94 11.76 19.59 4.66
CA VAL A 94 12.56 20.80 4.43
C VAL A 94 14.07 20.50 4.39
N ALA A 95 14.55 19.64 5.29
CA ALA A 95 15.96 19.26 5.35
C ALA A 95 16.38 18.40 4.14
N THR A 96 15.56 17.42 3.74
CA THR A 96 15.87 16.55 2.60
C THR A 96 15.80 17.33 1.28
N MET A 97 14.79 18.18 1.11
CA MET A 97 14.66 19.02 -0.07
C MET A 97 15.79 20.05 -0.14
N GLY A 98 16.25 20.57 1.00
CA GLY A 98 17.41 21.46 1.07
C GLY A 98 18.68 20.84 0.47
N LYS A 99 18.96 19.56 0.75
CA LYS A 99 20.09 18.85 0.14
C LYS A 99 19.93 18.76 -1.39
N ARG A 100 18.74 18.39 -1.87
CA ARG A 100 18.45 18.30 -3.31
C ARG A 100 18.60 19.65 -4.03
N LEU A 101 18.15 20.75 -3.41
CA LEU A 101 18.29 22.09 -3.97
C LEU A 101 19.74 22.56 -3.96
N GLN A 102 20.49 22.23 -2.91
CA GLN A 102 21.91 22.56 -2.80
C GLN A 102 22.74 21.88 -3.91
N ASP A 103 22.43 20.64 -4.26
CA ASP A 103 23.11 19.90 -5.34
C ASP A 103 23.01 20.61 -6.71
N ILE A 104 21.99 21.45 -6.91
CA ILE A 104 21.78 22.24 -8.13
C ILE A 104 22.05 23.75 -7.93
N GLY A 105 22.62 24.14 -6.79
CA GLY A 105 22.98 25.53 -6.49
C GLY A 105 21.79 26.46 -6.20
N VAL A 106 20.64 25.92 -5.81
CA VAL A 106 19.43 26.68 -5.47
C VAL A 106 19.29 26.80 -3.95
N GLU A 107 18.91 27.99 -3.47
CA GLU A 107 18.68 28.24 -2.05
C GLU A 107 17.41 27.50 -1.53
N ASN A 108 17.47 26.97 -0.31
CA ASN A 108 16.34 26.28 0.32
C ASN A 108 15.34 27.25 0.96
N THR A 109 14.58 27.96 0.13
CA THR A 109 13.46 28.82 0.58
C THR A 109 12.12 28.09 0.38
N ASP A 110 11.12 28.48 1.17
CA ASP A 110 9.75 27.95 1.07
C ASP A 110 9.19 28.10 -0.36
N GLU A 111 9.51 29.23 -0.99
CA GLU A 111 9.10 29.53 -2.36
C GLU A 111 9.78 28.62 -3.39
N ASN A 112 11.08 28.36 -3.26
CA ASN A 112 11.76 27.44 -4.18
C ASN A 112 11.25 26.00 -4.04
N ARG A 113 10.90 25.58 -2.82
CA ARG A 113 10.24 24.28 -2.60
C ARG A 113 8.85 24.25 -3.23
N ARG A 114 8.05 25.31 -3.06
CA ARG A 114 6.73 25.45 -3.70
C ARG A 114 6.84 25.39 -5.22
N LEU A 115 7.75 26.15 -5.82
CA LEU A 115 7.98 26.17 -7.27
C LEU A 115 8.40 24.80 -7.80
N TYR A 116 9.27 24.09 -7.08
CA TYR A 116 9.65 22.71 -7.43
C TYR A 116 8.45 21.76 -7.41
N ARG A 117 7.59 21.84 -6.38
CA ARG A 117 6.36 21.03 -6.31
C ARG A 117 5.35 21.41 -7.37
N GLN A 118 5.19 22.71 -7.63
CA GLN A 118 4.35 23.18 -8.72
C GLN A 118 4.83 22.62 -10.05
N LEU A 119 6.13 22.64 -10.36
CA LEU A 119 6.68 22.06 -11.58
C LEU A 119 6.29 20.58 -11.74
N LEU A 120 6.44 19.78 -10.68
CA LEU A 120 6.04 18.37 -10.70
C LEU A 120 4.55 18.21 -10.96
N PHE A 121 3.73 18.98 -10.24
CA PHE A 121 2.29 18.80 -10.29
C PHE A 121 1.64 19.50 -11.47
N SER A 122 2.29 20.47 -12.10
CA SER A 122 1.78 21.24 -13.25
C SER A 122 2.23 20.69 -14.60
N THR A 123 2.95 19.56 -14.62
CA THR A 123 3.37 18.85 -15.85
C THR A 123 2.17 18.49 -16.74
N ASP A 124 2.40 18.03 -17.97
CA ASP A 124 1.33 17.59 -18.89
C ASP A 124 0.32 16.65 -18.20
N PRO A 125 -1.01 16.85 -18.40
CA PRO A 125 -2.05 16.04 -17.77
C PRO A 125 -1.93 14.53 -18.00
N LYS A 126 -1.25 14.09 -19.07
CA LYS A 126 -0.98 12.67 -19.34
C LYS A 126 -0.22 11.97 -18.21
N VAL A 127 0.45 12.71 -17.33
CA VAL A 127 1.10 12.13 -16.16
C VAL A 127 0.12 11.33 -15.27
N GLY A 128 -1.16 11.71 -15.24
CA GLY A 128 -2.21 10.97 -14.52
C GLY A 128 -2.52 9.58 -15.10
N GLU A 129 -2.05 9.28 -16.32
CA GLU A 129 -2.14 7.94 -16.91
C GLU A 129 -1.14 6.96 -16.29
N ASN A 130 -0.02 7.47 -15.76
CA ASN A 130 1.07 6.68 -15.18
C ASN A 130 1.23 6.88 -13.67
N ILE A 131 0.62 7.91 -13.08
CA ILE A 131 0.69 8.19 -11.65
C ILE A 131 -0.71 8.09 -11.07
N SER A 132 -0.88 7.20 -10.10
CA SER A 132 -2.13 7.01 -9.36
C SER A 132 -2.16 7.80 -8.06
N GLY A 133 -0.99 8.01 -7.45
CA GLY A 133 -0.88 8.71 -6.17
C GLY A 133 0.38 9.55 -6.04
N VAL A 134 0.31 10.58 -5.22
CA VAL A 134 1.43 11.45 -4.89
C VAL A 134 1.50 11.59 -3.38
N ILE A 135 2.64 11.27 -2.78
CA ILE A 135 2.86 11.47 -1.34
C ILE A 135 3.38 12.89 -1.12
N LEU A 136 2.72 13.67 -0.26
CA LEU A 136 3.05 15.04 0.06
C LEU A 136 3.70 15.16 1.43
N PHE A 137 4.47 16.24 1.61
CA PHE A 137 4.90 16.72 2.92
C PHE A 137 3.86 17.71 3.47
N HIS A 138 3.81 17.87 4.80
CA HIS A 138 2.84 18.74 5.48
C HIS A 138 2.81 20.17 4.92
N GLU A 139 3.98 20.76 4.65
CA GLU A 139 4.09 22.09 4.04
C GLU A 139 3.42 22.13 2.66
N THR A 140 3.73 21.16 1.79
CA THR A 140 3.19 21.07 0.43
C THR A 140 1.67 20.91 0.41
N LEU A 141 1.09 20.23 1.40
CA LEU A 141 -0.36 20.00 1.47
C LEU A 141 -1.16 21.32 1.48
N TYR A 142 -0.63 22.35 2.15
CA TYR A 142 -1.29 23.66 2.30
C TYR A 142 -0.74 24.73 1.35
N GLN A 143 0.19 24.36 0.47
CA GLN A 143 0.70 25.24 -0.58
C GLN A 143 -0.27 25.32 -1.77
N LYS A 144 -0.09 26.38 -2.56
CA LYS A 144 -0.89 26.71 -3.73
C LYS A 144 0.02 26.92 -4.95
N ALA A 145 -0.53 26.62 -6.12
CA ALA A 145 0.07 27.01 -7.38
C ALA A 145 -0.06 28.52 -7.62
N ASP A 146 0.64 29.05 -8.61
CA ASP A 146 0.64 30.48 -8.97
C ASP A 146 -0.76 31.01 -9.34
N ASP A 147 -1.64 30.15 -9.83
CA ASP A 147 -3.05 30.46 -10.14
C ASP A 147 -3.95 30.49 -8.89
N GLY A 148 -3.38 30.23 -7.71
CA GLY A 148 -4.07 30.16 -6.43
C GLY A 148 -4.74 28.80 -6.14
N THR A 149 -4.68 27.83 -7.05
CA THR A 149 -5.26 26.50 -6.85
C THR A 149 -4.44 25.73 -5.79
N PRO A 150 -5.07 25.16 -4.74
CA PRO A 150 -4.39 24.26 -3.81
C PRO A 150 -3.81 23.03 -4.53
N PHE A 151 -2.62 22.58 -4.15
CA PHE A 151 -2.00 21.42 -4.82
C PHE A 151 -2.85 20.14 -4.73
N VAL A 152 -3.57 19.93 -3.62
CA VAL A 152 -4.51 18.81 -3.45
C VAL A 152 -5.59 18.81 -4.53
N GLU A 153 -6.19 19.97 -4.80
CA GLU A 153 -7.22 20.10 -5.83
C GLU A 153 -6.64 19.88 -7.22
N LEU A 154 -5.43 20.38 -7.46
CA LEU A 154 -4.72 20.23 -8.72
C LEU A 154 -4.44 18.73 -9.03
N LEU A 155 -4.02 17.95 -8.03
CA LEU A 155 -3.81 16.51 -8.15
C LEU A 155 -5.13 15.77 -8.40
N LYS A 156 -6.18 16.10 -7.64
CA LYS A 156 -7.52 15.49 -7.80
C LYS A 156 -8.11 15.73 -9.19
N LYS A 157 -7.98 16.95 -9.73
CA LYS A 157 -8.40 17.29 -11.11
C LYS A 157 -7.73 16.42 -12.18
N ARG A 158 -6.56 15.86 -11.88
CA ARG A 158 -5.79 14.98 -12.76
C ARG A 158 -6.01 13.49 -12.48
N GLY A 159 -6.94 13.15 -11.57
CA GLY A 159 -7.21 11.77 -11.18
C GLY A 159 -6.08 11.13 -10.36
N ILE A 160 -5.25 11.94 -9.70
CA ILE A 160 -4.17 11.50 -8.83
C ILE A 160 -4.61 11.62 -7.37
N ILE A 161 -4.37 10.57 -6.60
CA ILE A 161 -4.73 10.47 -5.19
C ILE A 161 -3.64 11.16 -4.34
N PRO A 162 -3.96 12.25 -3.63
CA PRO A 162 -3.02 12.88 -2.72
C PRO A 162 -2.89 12.04 -1.44
N GLY A 163 -1.66 11.69 -1.08
CA GLY A 163 -1.28 11.05 0.17
C GLY A 163 -0.41 11.99 1.01
N ILE A 164 -0.20 11.66 2.29
CA ILE A 164 0.53 12.50 3.24
C ILE A 164 1.52 11.67 4.04
N LYS A 165 2.75 12.18 4.18
CA LYS A 165 3.72 11.64 5.12
C LYS A 165 3.34 12.02 6.55
N VAL A 166 3.19 11.02 7.41
CA VAL A 166 2.70 11.22 8.79
C VAL A 166 3.75 10.99 9.88
N ASP A 167 4.88 10.35 9.58
CA ASP A 167 5.97 10.22 10.56
C ASP A 167 6.60 11.59 10.89
N LYS A 168 7.19 11.67 12.09
CA LYS A 168 7.92 12.85 12.58
C LYS A 168 9.45 12.61 12.54
N GLY A 169 9.93 11.68 11.70
CA GLY A 169 11.33 11.34 11.54
C GLY A 169 11.81 10.15 12.38
N VAL A 170 13.09 9.82 12.23
CA VAL A 170 13.76 8.70 12.89
C VAL A 170 14.64 9.19 14.04
N VAL A 171 14.73 8.39 15.10
CA VAL A 171 15.63 8.62 16.24
C VAL A 171 16.42 7.36 16.56
N PRO A 172 17.68 7.47 17.04
CA PRO A 172 18.48 6.32 17.43
C PRO A 172 17.76 5.46 18.48
N LEU A 173 17.79 4.14 18.30
CA LEU A 173 17.23 3.21 19.26
C LEU A 173 18.26 2.95 20.37
N PHE A 174 17.93 3.35 21.60
CA PHE A 174 18.84 3.23 22.73
C PHE A 174 19.23 1.77 22.99
N GLY A 175 20.54 1.50 23.06
CA GLY A 175 21.08 0.16 23.31
C GLY A 175 21.25 -0.72 22.06
N SER A 176 21.01 -0.18 20.86
CA SER A 176 21.27 -0.86 19.59
C SER A 176 22.51 -0.31 18.87
N GLU A 177 23.02 -1.06 17.89
CA GLU A 177 24.10 -0.63 17.00
C GLU A 177 23.50 -0.10 15.69
N ASP A 178 23.56 1.21 15.47
CA ASP A 178 23.08 1.91 14.27
C ASP A 178 21.60 1.65 13.89
N GLU A 179 20.78 1.12 14.79
CA GLU A 179 19.33 0.99 14.57
C GLU A 179 18.59 2.26 14.97
N CYS A 180 17.48 2.51 14.28
CA CYS A 180 16.61 3.66 14.54
C CYS A 180 15.17 3.22 14.76
N THR A 181 14.42 3.99 15.55
CA THR A 181 12.96 3.90 15.62
C THR A 181 12.32 5.15 15.02
N THR A 182 11.08 5.05 14.55
CA THR A 182 10.35 6.16 13.90
C THR A 182 9.36 6.77 14.88
N GLN A 183 9.33 8.10 14.94
CA GLN A 183 8.41 8.86 15.79
C GLN A 183 7.17 9.33 15.03
N GLY A 184 6.14 9.77 15.76
CA GLY A 184 4.95 10.39 15.18
C GLY A 184 3.60 9.75 15.52
N LEU A 185 3.58 8.80 16.46
CA LEU A 185 2.34 8.18 16.94
C LEU A 185 1.54 9.10 17.88
N ASP A 186 2.21 9.99 18.60
CA ASP A 186 1.56 11.07 19.36
C ASP A 186 0.67 11.86 18.39
N ASP A 187 -0.58 12.14 18.78
CA ASP A 187 -1.60 12.88 18.00
C ASP A 187 -1.96 12.33 16.60
N LEU A 188 -1.44 11.16 16.21
CA LEU A 188 -1.58 10.64 14.84
C LEU A 188 -3.03 10.49 14.38
N ALA A 189 -3.92 9.99 15.25
CA ALA A 189 -5.33 9.82 14.91
C ALA A 189 -6.03 11.16 14.57
N GLN A 190 -5.71 12.21 15.32
CA GLN A 190 -6.26 13.56 15.11
C GLN A 190 -5.71 14.16 13.81
N ARG A 191 -4.41 13.97 13.54
CA ARG A 191 -3.79 14.39 12.29
C ARG A 191 -4.36 13.67 11.07
N CYS A 192 -4.53 12.35 11.12
CA CYS A 192 -5.14 11.59 10.03
C CYS A 192 -6.57 12.07 9.74
N ALA A 193 -7.38 12.31 10.78
CA ALA A 193 -8.72 12.86 10.60
C ALA A 193 -8.70 14.26 9.95
N GLN A 194 -7.70 15.09 10.28
CA GLN A 194 -7.53 16.40 9.64
C GLN A 194 -7.08 16.27 8.19
N TYR A 195 -6.06 15.46 7.89
CA TYR A 195 -5.58 15.26 6.52
C TYR A 195 -6.64 14.66 5.59
N LYS A 196 -7.51 13.78 6.12
CA LYS A 196 -8.65 13.26 5.37
C LYS A 196 -9.63 14.37 4.99
N LYS A 197 -9.90 15.32 5.90
CA LYS A 197 -10.73 16.51 5.63
C LYS A 197 -10.07 17.44 4.63
N ASP A 198 -8.76 17.61 4.73
CA ASP A 198 -7.95 18.45 3.84
C ASP A 198 -7.76 17.80 2.45
N GLY A 199 -8.19 16.56 2.30
CA GLY A 199 -8.42 15.92 1.01
C GLY A 199 -7.45 14.78 0.68
N CYS A 200 -6.62 14.33 1.61
CA CYS A 200 -5.81 13.12 1.44
C CYS A 200 -6.64 11.85 1.61
N ASP A 201 -6.25 10.78 0.93
CA ASP A 201 -6.88 9.45 1.03
C ASP A 201 -5.89 8.37 1.48
#